data_AF-A0A2T4LJR6-F1
#
_entry.id   AF-A0A2T4LJR6-F1
#
_cell.length_a   1.000
_cell.length_b   1.000
_cell.length_c   1.000
_cell.angle_alpha   90.00
_cell.angle_beta   90.00
_cell.angle_gamma   90.00
#
_symmetry.space_group_name_H-M   'P 1'
#
loop_
_entity.id
_entity.type
_entity.pdbx_description
1 polymer ?
#
loop_
_entity_poly.entity_id
_entity_poly.type
_entity_poly.pdbx_seq_one_letter_code
_entity_poly.pdbx_strand_id
1 'polypeptide(L)'
;MVHGFNGFTGDNKPTTEGNYWGGDKLSISQDLRDNGYETYEASVGALSSNYDRAVELYYYIKGGTVDHGAAHANKYGHERYGRTYEGVYKDWQPGQQVHLVGHSMGGQTIRLLDTMLREGNQEEIAYHQQ
;
A
#
# COMPACT_ATOMS: atom_id res chain seq x y z
N MET A 1 -4.96 7.51 -0.43
CA MET A 1 -5.13 7.45 1.04
C MET A 1 -4.80 6.05 1.53
N VAL A 2 -4.13 5.91 2.69
CA VAL A 2 -3.62 4.62 3.21
C VAL A 2 -4.17 4.38 4.62
N HIS A 3 -5.00 3.35 4.78
CA HIS A 3 -5.64 3.02 6.06
C HIS A 3 -4.63 2.48 7.09
N GLY A 4 -5.00 2.50 8.36
CA GLY A 4 -4.21 1.94 9.46
C GLY A 4 -4.48 0.46 9.75
N PHE A 5 -4.07 0.05 10.95
CA PHE A 5 -4.32 -1.27 11.50
C PHE A 5 -5.83 -1.55 11.56
N ASN A 6 -6.22 -2.78 11.21
CA ASN A 6 -7.61 -3.23 11.12
C ASN A 6 -8.51 -2.35 10.25
N GLY A 7 -7.94 -1.70 9.22
CA GLY A 7 -8.69 -0.95 8.23
C GLY A 7 -8.96 -1.78 6.98
N PHE A 8 -10.13 -1.58 6.38
CA PHE A 8 -10.55 -2.25 5.15
C PHE A 8 -11.12 -1.23 4.16
N THR A 9 -10.69 -1.31 2.90
CA THR A 9 -11.13 -0.41 1.82
C THR A 9 -11.21 -1.16 0.50
N GLY A 10 -11.96 -0.61 -0.45
CA GLY A 10 -12.15 -1.20 -1.78
C GLY A 10 -12.71 -2.62 -1.74
N ASP A 11 -12.25 -3.46 -2.65
CA ASP A 11 -12.80 -4.81 -2.88
C ASP A 11 -12.54 -5.80 -1.73
N ASN A 12 -11.64 -5.47 -0.81
CA ASN A 12 -11.35 -6.32 0.35
C ASN A 12 -12.16 -5.94 1.59
N LYS A 13 -13.11 -5.00 1.47
CA LYS A 13 -13.95 -4.58 2.58
C LYS A 13 -15.07 -5.60 2.82
N PRO A 14 -15.17 -6.21 4.01
CA PRO A 14 -16.33 -7.02 4.38
C PRO A 14 -17.63 -6.21 4.20
N THR A 15 -18.71 -6.85 3.78
CA THR A 15 -20.02 -6.18 3.61
C THR A 15 -20.57 -5.60 4.91
N THR A 16 -20.08 -6.08 6.05
CA THR A 16 -20.44 -5.63 7.40
C THR A 16 -19.62 -4.44 7.89
N GLU A 17 -18.53 -4.08 7.20
CA GLU A 17 -17.64 -2.99 7.59
C GLU A 17 -18.14 -1.65 7.01
N GLY A 18 -18.12 -0.60 7.82
CA GLY A 18 -18.49 0.76 7.43
C GLY A 18 -17.48 1.38 6.44
N ASN A 19 -17.74 2.59 5.94
CA ASN A 19 -16.74 3.29 5.14
C ASN A 19 -15.55 3.71 6.02
N TYR A 20 -14.34 3.23 5.76
CA TYR A 20 -13.16 3.61 6.54
C TYR A 20 -12.87 5.11 6.44
N TRP A 21 -12.98 5.69 5.24
CA TRP A 21 -12.68 7.10 4.97
C TRP A 21 -13.94 7.96 5.09
N GLY A 22 -14.39 8.11 6.34
CA GLY A 22 -15.40 9.07 6.77
C GLY A 22 -16.72 8.46 7.26
N GLY A 23 -16.79 7.13 7.39
CA GLY A 23 -17.91 6.43 8.03
C GLY A 23 -19.24 6.79 7.39
N ASP A 24 -20.26 6.93 8.25
CA ASP A 24 -21.61 7.34 7.84
C ASP A 24 -21.77 8.86 7.74
N LYS A 25 -20.69 9.63 7.94
CA LYS A 25 -20.73 11.10 7.98
C LYS A 25 -20.41 11.72 6.62
N LEU A 26 -19.40 11.19 5.94
CA LEU A 26 -18.91 11.72 4.67
C LEU A 26 -18.17 10.62 3.92
N SER A 27 -18.38 10.50 2.62
CA SER A 27 -17.46 9.72 1.78
C SER A 27 -16.33 10.62 1.33
N ILE A 28 -15.21 10.62 2.06
CA ILE A 28 -14.09 11.55 1.81
C ILE A 28 -13.54 11.38 0.38
N SER A 29 -13.39 10.14 -0.10
CA SER A 29 -12.88 9.93 -1.44
C SER A 29 -13.85 10.38 -2.52
N GLN A 30 -15.15 10.26 -2.30
CA GLN A 30 -16.15 10.75 -3.25
C GLN A 30 -16.20 12.27 -3.25
N ASP A 31 -16.20 12.90 -2.07
CA ASP A 31 -16.18 14.36 -1.93
C ASP A 31 -14.96 14.97 -2.64
N LEU A 32 -13.77 14.38 -2.47
CA LEU A 32 -12.57 14.82 -3.20
C LEU A 32 -12.71 14.68 -4.71
N ARG A 33 -13.26 13.56 -5.20
CA ARG A 33 -13.49 13.35 -6.65
C ARG A 33 -14.51 14.34 -7.22
N ASP A 34 -15.60 14.58 -6.49
CA ASP A 34 -16.64 15.54 -6.88
C ASP A 34 -16.09 16.98 -6.96
N ASN A 35 -15.04 17.27 -6.19
CA ASN A 35 -14.30 18.54 -6.21
C ASN A 35 -13.10 18.55 -7.17
N GLY A 36 -12.99 17.57 -8.07
CA GLY A 36 -12.00 17.55 -9.14
C GLY A 36 -10.62 16.98 -8.77
N TYR A 37 -10.49 16.33 -7.60
CA TYR A 37 -9.25 15.68 -7.18
C TYR A 37 -9.26 14.18 -7.49
N GLU A 38 -8.32 13.74 -8.33
CA GLU A 38 -8.08 12.32 -8.56
C GLU A 38 -7.59 11.63 -7.27
N THR A 39 -8.43 10.76 -6.71
CA THR A 39 -8.24 10.22 -5.35
C THR A 39 -8.52 8.73 -5.29
N TYR A 40 -7.61 8.01 -4.64
CA TYR A 40 -7.67 6.55 -4.47
C TYR A 40 -7.57 6.13 -3.01
N GLU A 41 -8.17 4.99 -2.67
CA GLU A 41 -8.10 4.34 -1.36
C GLU A 41 -7.29 3.04 -1.48
N ALA A 42 -6.06 3.05 -0.98
CA ALA A 42 -5.19 1.88 -1.07
C ALA A 42 -5.70 0.75 -0.18
N SER A 43 -5.87 -0.43 -0.76
CA SER A 43 -6.26 -1.65 -0.06
C SER A 43 -5.03 -2.51 0.20
N VAL A 44 -4.52 -2.47 1.43
CA VAL A 44 -3.33 -3.21 1.89
C VAL A 44 -3.67 -4.08 3.11
N GLY A 45 -2.78 -4.97 3.53
CA GLY A 45 -3.01 -5.88 4.65
C GLY A 45 -3.46 -5.16 5.94
N ALA A 46 -4.62 -5.55 6.48
CA ALA A 46 -5.20 -4.93 7.68
C ALA A 46 -4.41 -5.26 8.96
N LEU A 47 -3.80 -6.45 9.01
CA LEU A 47 -3.05 -6.98 10.16
C LEU A 47 -1.58 -7.28 9.83
N SER A 48 -1.15 -7.05 8.59
CA SER A 48 0.21 -7.33 8.13
C SER A 48 1.23 -6.33 8.69
N SER A 49 2.52 -6.69 8.60
CA SER A 49 3.61 -5.81 9.02
C SER A 49 3.63 -4.50 8.21
N ASN A 50 4.28 -3.45 8.72
CA ASN A 50 4.51 -2.24 7.92
C ASN A 50 5.34 -2.52 6.66
N TYR A 51 6.24 -3.50 6.72
CA TYR A 51 7.05 -3.93 5.58
C TYR A 51 6.15 -4.46 4.46
N ASP A 52 5.32 -5.46 4.77
CA ASP A 52 4.40 -6.06 3.80
C ASP A 52 3.45 -5.03 3.22
N ARG A 53 2.89 -4.17 4.08
CA ARG A 53 1.98 -3.11 3.66
C ARG A 53 2.66 -2.08 2.75
N ALA A 54 3.95 -1.79 2.96
CA ALA A 54 4.69 -0.86 2.10
C ALA A 54 4.93 -1.45 0.72
N VAL A 55 5.28 -2.74 0.65
CA VAL A 55 5.40 -3.48 -0.60
C VAL A 55 4.04 -3.54 -1.31
N GLU A 56 2.97 -3.94 -0.62
CA GLU A 56 1.62 -3.96 -1.17
C GLU A 56 1.18 -2.58 -1.67
N LEU A 57 1.51 -1.50 -0.96
CA LEU A 57 1.19 -0.13 -1.37
C LEU A 57 1.94 0.26 -2.65
N TYR A 58 3.21 -0.14 -2.80
CA TYR A 58 3.94 0.07 -4.05
C TYR A 58 3.21 -0.57 -5.24
N TYR A 59 2.84 -1.85 -5.12
CA TYR A 59 2.16 -2.57 -6.18
C TYR A 59 0.71 -2.11 -6.38
N TYR A 60 0.01 -1.66 -5.34
CA TYR A 60 -1.29 -1.00 -5.49
C TYR A 60 -1.21 0.22 -6.41
N ILE A 61 -0.16 1.04 -6.26
CA ILE A 61 0.06 2.23 -7.10
C ILE A 61 0.55 1.82 -8.49
N LYS A 62 1.66 1.09 -8.57
CA LYS A 62 2.37 0.82 -9.83
C LYS A 62 1.75 -0.30 -10.67
N GLY A 63 1.04 -1.23 -10.03
CA GLY A 63 0.57 -2.47 -10.63
C GLY A 63 1.62 -3.57 -10.60
N GLY A 64 1.16 -4.83 -10.70
CA GLY A 64 2.00 -6.03 -10.69
C GLY A 64 1.73 -6.96 -9.52
N THR A 65 2.44 -8.09 -9.52
CA THR A 65 2.37 -9.09 -8.44
C THR A 65 3.26 -8.66 -7.28
N VAL A 66 2.68 -8.62 -6.08
CA VAL A 66 3.41 -8.29 -4.86
C VAL A 66 4.57 -9.27 -4.68
N ASP A 67 5.78 -8.73 -4.56
CA ASP A 67 7.00 -9.46 -4.20
C ASP A 67 7.54 -8.90 -2.89
N HIS A 68 7.33 -9.63 -1.79
CA HIS A 68 7.81 -9.27 -0.45
C HIS A 68 9.34 -9.37 -0.31
N GLY A 69 10.04 -9.91 -1.30
CA GLY A 69 11.48 -10.14 -1.25
C GLY A 69 11.81 -11.55 -0.75
N ALA A 70 12.86 -12.14 -1.32
CA ALA A 70 13.27 -13.50 -1.02
C ALA A 70 13.86 -13.63 0.38
N ALA A 71 14.70 -12.66 0.78
CA ALA A 71 15.35 -12.67 2.08
C ALA A 71 14.31 -12.53 3.20
N HIS A 72 13.37 -11.59 3.05
CA HIS A 72 12.30 -11.32 3.99
C HIS A 72 11.38 -12.54 4.16
N ALA A 73 10.87 -13.07 3.04
CA ALA A 73 10.01 -14.26 3.04
C ALA A 73 10.68 -15.46 3.72
N ASN A 74 11.94 -15.73 3.41
CA ASN A 74 12.71 -16.82 4.03
C ASN A 74 12.96 -16.58 5.54
N LYS A 75 13.23 -15.34 5.94
CA LYS A 75 13.52 -14.97 7.33
C LYS A 75 12.29 -15.09 8.24
N TYR A 76 11.12 -14.68 7.76
CA TYR A 76 9.89 -14.64 8.54
C TYR A 76 8.93 -15.81 8.27
N GLY A 77 9.25 -16.67 7.31
CA GLY A 77 8.54 -17.93 7.06
C GLY A 77 7.15 -17.72 6.46
N HIS A 78 7.04 -16.85 5.45
CA HIS A 78 5.81 -16.67 4.69
C HIS A 78 6.10 -16.59 3.19
N GLU A 79 5.03 -16.61 2.38
CA GLU A 79 5.14 -16.56 0.92
C GLU A 79 5.82 -15.28 0.45
N ARG A 80 6.72 -15.42 -0.53
CA ARG A 80 7.38 -14.28 -1.21
C ARG A 80 6.41 -13.50 -2.08
N TYR A 81 5.54 -14.21 -2.80
CA TYR A 81 4.62 -13.59 -3.74
C TYR A 81 3.21 -13.50 -3.17
N GLY A 82 2.64 -12.31 -3.23
CA GLY A 82 1.27 -12.03 -2.82
C GLY A 82 0.30 -11.90 -3.99
N ARG A 83 -0.76 -11.13 -3.78
CA ARG A 83 -1.76 -10.80 -4.80
C ARG A 83 -1.18 -9.94 -5.94
N THR A 84 -1.90 -9.89 -7.06
CA THR A 84 -1.59 -8.99 -8.18
C THR A 84 -2.55 -7.81 -8.17
N TYR A 85 -2.01 -6.60 -8.29
CA TYR A 85 -2.78 -5.38 -8.44
C TYR A 85 -2.75 -4.91 -9.89
N GLU A 86 -3.86 -4.35 -10.37
CA GLU A 86 -3.91 -3.68 -11.68
C GLU A 86 -2.98 -2.47 -11.77
N GLY A 87 -2.83 -1.74 -10.65
CA GLY A 87 -2.08 -0.49 -10.57
C GLY A 87 -2.96 0.71 -10.91
N VAL A 88 -3.21 1.57 -9.92
CA VAL A 88 -4.01 2.79 -10.13
C VAL A 88 -3.25 3.88 -10.89
N TYR A 89 -1.92 3.81 -10.90
CA TYR A 89 -1.05 4.73 -11.65
C TYR A 89 0.14 3.96 -12.26
N LYS A 90 -0.13 3.23 -13.35
CA LYS A 90 0.84 2.32 -13.98
C LYS A 90 2.11 3.01 -14.49
N ASP A 91 2.00 4.26 -14.90
CA ASP A 91 3.15 5.04 -15.38
C ASP A 91 3.97 5.69 -14.26
N TRP A 92 3.61 5.49 -12.98
CA TRP A 92 4.28 6.11 -11.84
C TRP A 92 5.80 5.87 -11.85
N GLN A 93 6.58 6.94 -11.96
CA GLN A 93 8.04 6.93 -12.04
C GLN A 93 8.61 8.29 -11.59
N PRO A 94 9.95 8.46 -11.46
CA PRO A 94 10.54 9.75 -11.11
C PRO A 94 10.05 10.89 -12.01
N GLY A 95 9.64 12.00 -11.40
CA GLY A 95 8.99 13.13 -12.08
C GLY A 95 7.46 13.10 -12.06
N GLN A 96 6.85 11.93 -11.84
CA GLN A 96 5.41 11.77 -11.63
C GLN A 96 5.14 11.54 -10.13
N GLN A 97 4.76 12.62 -9.43
CA GLN A 97 4.57 12.59 -7.98
C GLN A 97 3.19 12.09 -7.57
N VAL A 98 3.08 11.60 -6.34
CA VAL A 98 1.82 11.24 -5.68
C VAL A 98 1.78 11.87 -4.28
N HIS A 99 0.59 12.20 -3.80
CA HIS A 99 0.37 12.62 -2.42
C HIS A 99 -0.15 11.45 -1.60
N LEU A 100 0.57 11.09 -0.54
CA LEU A 100 0.22 9.99 0.35
C LEU A 100 -0.29 10.51 1.69
N VAL A 101 -1.59 10.34 1.95
CA VAL A 101 -2.24 10.66 3.22
C VAL A 101 -2.51 9.36 3.97
N GLY A 102 -1.88 9.21 5.14
CA GLY A 102 -2.01 8.01 5.98
C GLY A 102 -2.74 8.31 7.28
N HIS A 103 -3.65 7.42 7.66
CA HIS A 103 -4.29 7.44 8.98
C HIS A 103 -3.69 6.33 9.86
N SER A 104 -3.37 6.64 11.12
CA SER A 104 -2.80 5.70 12.09
C SER A 104 -1.56 4.97 11.52
N MET A 105 -1.50 3.64 11.57
CA MET A 105 -0.41 2.81 11.01
C MET A 105 -0.14 3.07 9.51
N GLY A 106 -1.11 3.62 8.76
CA GLY A 106 -0.92 4.02 7.37
C GLY A 106 0.19 5.06 7.21
N GLY A 107 0.41 5.93 8.19
CA GLY A 107 1.53 6.87 8.19
C GLY A 107 2.90 6.18 8.30
N GLN A 108 3.00 5.10 9.08
CA GLN A 108 4.24 4.30 9.18
C GLN A 108 4.51 3.56 7.87
N THR A 109 3.47 2.98 7.28
CA THR A 109 3.54 2.30 5.97
C THR A 109 4.07 3.25 4.88
N ILE A 110 3.55 4.48 4.81
CA ILE A 110 3.97 5.49 3.83
C ILE A 110 5.45 5.86 4.00
N ARG A 111 5.88 6.09 5.25
CA ARG A 111 7.27 6.42 5.53
C ARG A 111 8.23 5.30 5.12
N LEU A 112 7.86 4.05 5.39
CA LEU A 112 8.68 2.91 5.00
C LEU A 112 8.74 2.72 3.48
N LEU A 113 7.62 2.94 2.78
CA LEU A 113 7.62 2.96 1.31
C LEU A 113 8.59 4.02 0.76
N ASP A 114 8.55 5.26 1.26
CA ASP A 114 9.48 6.31 0.82
C ASP A 114 10.95 5.93 1.08
N THR A 115 11.26 5.35 2.23
CA THR A 115 12.61 4.82 2.52
C THR A 115 13.01 3.75 1.50
N MET A 116 12.16 2.76 1.24
CA MET A 116 12.46 1.69 0.28
C MET A 116 12.65 2.20 -1.15
N LEU A 117 11.87 3.20 -1.58
CA LEU A 117 12.01 3.81 -2.91
C LEU A 117 13.35 4.54 -3.08
N ARG A 118 13.86 5.16 -2.01
CA ARG A 118 15.10 5.94 -2.04
C ARG A 118 16.35 5.09 -1.85
N GLU A 119 16.26 4.08 -0.98
CA GLU A 119 17.43 3.37 -0.46
C GLU A 119 17.45 1.89 -0.86
N GLY A 120 16.35 1.37 -1.40
CA GLY A 120 16.16 -0.06 -1.63
C GLY A 120 16.07 -0.85 -0.31
N ASN A 121 16.32 -2.16 -0.39
CA ASN A 121 16.47 -3.03 0.77
C ASN A 121 17.81 -3.75 0.69
N GLN A 122 18.72 -3.43 1.63
CA GLN A 122 20.08 -3.96 1.62
C GLN A 122 20.14 -5.47 1.90
N GLU A 123 19.22 -6.02 2.71
CA GLU A 123 19.14 -7.46 2.95
C GLU A 123 18.77 -8.20 1.65
N GLU A 124 17.80 -7.67 0.89
CA GLU A 124 17.39 -8.25 -0.40
C GLU A 124 18.49 -8.13 -1.47
N ILE A 125 19.19 -6.98 -1.51
CA ILE A 125 20.32 -6.77 -2.44
C ILE A 125 21.43 -7.79 -2.15
N ALA A 126 21.80 -7.96 -0.88
CA ALA A 126 22.84 -8.90 -0.47
C ALA A 126 22.43 -10.37 -0.70
N TYR A 127 21.14 -10.69 -0.56
CA TYR A 127 20.64 -12.05 -0.79
C TYR A 127 20.82 -12.52 -2.23
N HIS A 128 20.70 -11.62 -3.21
CA HIS A 128 20.82 -11.96 -4.64
C HIS A 128 22.27 -11.94 -5.16
N GLN A 129 23.25 -11.60 -4.31
CA GLN A 129 24.68 -11.62 -4.65
C GLN A 129 25.39 -12.92 -4.25
N GLN A 130 24.67 -13.82 -3.57
CA GLN A 130 25.13 -15.15 -3.14
C GLN A 130 24.96 -16.18 -4.26
#